data_AF-A0A316EBL3-F1
#
_entry.id   AF-A0A316EBL3-F1
#
_cell.length_a   1.000
_cell.length_b   1.000
_cell.length_c   1.000
_cell.angle_alpha   90.00
_cell.angle_beta   90.00
_cell.angle_gamma   90.00
#
_symmetry.space_group_name_H-M   'P 1'
#
loop_
_entity.id
_entity.type
_entity.pdbx_description
1 polymer ?
#
loop_
_entity_poly.entity_id
_entity_poly.type
_entity_poly.pdbx_seq_one_letter_code
_entity_poly.pdbx_strand_id
1 'polypeptide(L)'
;MGMYDTITINVAMLPVTEKDRKRLEGQHFQTKSLDESLQHYRITDDGMLETDWDMLWWELNNYTWGKPRTEESVPPEENWEVVKITDSIHFYTHTENNRDFFEFVAFFELGKMLIIRKLIDIDTVKSKIKRKSKT
;
A
#
# COMPACT_ATOMS: atom_id res chain seq x y z
N MET A 1 -12.38 -14.51 1.14
CA MET A 1 -11.57 -13.31 1.44
C MET A 1 -10.38 -13.36 0.50
N GLY A 2 -10.14 -12.33 -0.30
CA GLY A 2 -9.03 -12.31 -1.25
C GLY A 2 -7.69 -12.03 -0.54
N MET A 3 -6.60 -12.50 -1.13
CA MET A 3 -5.24 -12.13 -0.70
C MET A 3 -4.94 -10.72 -1.22
N TYR A 4 -4.21 -9.94 -0.43
CA TYR A 4 -3.83 -8.56 -0.75
C TYR A 4 -2.38 -8.38 -0.34
N ASP A 5 -1.59 -7.75 -1.20
CA ASP A 5 -0.27 -7.30 -0.81
C ASP A 5 -0.38 -6.01 0.01
N THR A 6 0.61 -5.75 0.85
CA THR A 6 0.65 -4.56 1.69
C THR A 6 1.62 -3.54 1.11
N ILE A 7 1.22 -2.27 1.08
CA ILE A 7 2.07 -1.14 0.72
C ILE A 7 2.24 -0.24 1.93
N THR A 8 3.48 0.12 2.21
CA THR A 8 3.84 1.18 3.14
C THR A 8 4.36 2.39 2.36
N ILE A 9 3.88 3.58 2.68
CA ILE A 9 4.30 4.83 2.06
C ILE A 9 4.26 5.94 3.10
N ASN A 10 5.20 6.88 3.02
CA ASN A 10 5.13 8.08 3.82
C ASN A 10 3.88 8.89 3.44
N VAL A 11 2.95 9.02 4.40
CA VAL A 11 1.67 9.73 4.22
C VAL A 11 1.90 11.18 3.75
N ALA A 12 3.07 11.76 4.02
CA ALA A 12 3.41 13.10 3.56
C ALA A 12 3.44 13.23 2.03
N MET A 13 3.71 12.13 1.33
CA MET A 13 3.72 12.03 -0.14
C MET A 13 2.31 11.93 -0.73
N LEU A 14 1.31 11.58 0.08
CA LEU A 14 -0.05 11.39 -0.42
C LEU A 14 -0.71 12.75 -0.73
N PRO A 15 -1.42 12.86 -1.87
CA PRO A 15 -2.10 14.09 -2.28
C PRO A 15 -3.43 14.25 -1.51
N VAL A 16 -3.30 14.48 -0.21
CA VAL A 16 -4.42 14.59 0.74
C VAL A 16 -4.33 15.89 1.53
N THR A 17 -5.45 16.30 2.12
CA THR A 17 -5.47 17.45 3.04
C THR A 17 -4.73 17.13 4.34
N GLU A 18 -4.27 18.16 5.05
CA GLU A 18 -3.65 18.00 6.38
C GLU A 18 -4.56 17.25 7.37
N LYS A 19 -5.87 17.50 7.28
CA LYS A 19 -6.86 16.77 8.09
C LYS A 19 -6.86 15.28 7.76
N ASP A 20 -6.84 14.91 6.48
CA ASP A 20 -6.82 13.51 6.06
C ASP A 20 -5.48 12.84 6.36
N ARG A 21 -4.37 13.59 6.26
CA ARG A 21 -3.02 13.13 6.57
C ARG A 21 -2.92 12.57 7.99
N LYS A 22 -3.39 13.35 8.99
CA LYS A 22 -3.42 12.91 10.39
C LYS A 22 -4.24 11.66 10.64
N ARG A 23 -5.21 11.37 9.77
CA ARG A 23 -6.07 10.18 9.88
C ARG A 23 -5.45 8.95 9.24
N LEU A 24 -4.51 9.17 8.33
CA LEU A 24 -3.76 8.14 7.62
C LEU A 24 -2.44 7.79 8.30
N GLU A 25 -2.01 8.58 9.30
CA GLU A 25 -0.86 8.25 10.14
C GLU A 25 -1.02 6.85 10.76
N GLY A 26 0.00 6.00 10.61
CA GLY A 26 0.01 4.63 11.10
C GLY A 26 -0.90 3.65 10.35
N GLN A 27 -1.55 4.07 9.25
CA GLN A 27 -2.37 3.16 8.45
C GLN A 27 -1.52 2.36 7.47
N HIS A 28 -1.88 1.11 7.26
CA HIS A 28 -1.33 0.25 6.21
C HIS A 28 -2.21 0.31 4.98
N PHE A 29 -1.60 0.26 3.79
CA PHE A 29 -2.33 0.23 2.53
C PHE A 29 -2.32 -1.17 1.94
N GLN A 30 -3.39 -1.52 1.23
CA GLN A 30 -3.56 -2.79 0.55
C GLN A 30 -3.59 -2.57 -0.96
N THR A 31 -3.04 -3.52 -1.73
CA THR A 31 -3.06 -3.51 -3.19
C THR A 31 -3.40 -4.89 -3.76
N LYS A 32 -3.94 -4.88 -4.98
CA LYS A 32 -4.12 -6.03 -5.88
C LYS A 32 -3.43 -5.86 -7.23
N SER A 33 -2.71 -4.76 -7.42
CA SER A 33 -2.06 -4.46 -8.70
C SER A 33 -0.74 -5.21 -8.89
N LEU A 34 -0.34 -6.03 -7.92
CA LEU A 34 0.92 -6.77 -7.89
C LEU A 34 0.62 -8.28 -7.86
N ASP A 35 1.61 -9.10 -7.50
CA ASP A 35 1.56 -10.56 -7.65
C ASP A 35 0.61 -11.27 -6.65
N GLU A 36 -0.08 -10.56 -5.77
CA GLU A 36 -1.04 -11.08 -4.78
C GLU A 36 -0.44 -12.18 -3.87
N SER A 37 0.87 -12.09 -3.63
CA SER A 37 1.66 -13.10 -2.93
C SER A 37 1.81 -12.84 -1.42
N LEU A 38 1.00 -11.94 -0.87
CA LEU A 38 1.08 -11.45 0.52
C LEU A 38 2.42 -10.78 0.82
N GLN A 39 2.98 -10.12 -0.19
CA GLN A 39 4.27 -9.43 -0.06
C GLN A 39 4.11 -8.05 0.60
N HIS A 40 5.22 -7.60 1.20
CA HIS A 40 5.36 -6.28 1.78
C HIS A 40 6.17 -5.40 0.84
N TYR A 41 5.50 -4.41 0.28
CA TYR A 41 6.11 -3.39 -0.55
C TYR A 41 6.22 -2.08 0.22
N ARG A 42 7.22 -1.27 -0.12
CA ARG A 42 7.31 0.12 0.32
C ARG A 42 7.58 1.06 -0.83
N ILE A 43 6.99 2.25 -0.76
CA ILE A 43 7.36 3.38 -1.60
C ILE A 43 8.22 4.30 -0.73
N THR A 44 9.51 4.37 -1.05
CA THR A 44 10.49 5.18 -0.31
C THR A 44 10.23 6.68 -0.50
N ASP A 45 10.82 7.51 0.35
CA ASP A 45 10.65 8.98 0.29
C ASP A 45 11.17 9.59 -1.03
N ASP A 46 12.16 8.95 -1.66
CA ASP A 46 12.62 9.37 -2.98
C ASP A 46 11.71 8.83 -4.10
N GLY A 47 10.79 7.91 -3.81
CA GLY A 47 9.77 7.39 -4.72
C GLY A 47 10.12 6.06 -5.38
N MET A 48 11.08 5.29 -4.88
CA MET A 48 11.35 3.92 -5.36
C MET A 48 10.33 2.95 -4.78
N LEU A 49 9.86 2.01 -5.59
CA LEU A 49 9.15 0.82 -5.12
C LEU A 49 10.14 -0.27 -4.75
N GLU A 50 10.08 -0.72 -3.51
CA GLU A 50 10.92 -1.80 -3.00
C GLU A 50 10.06 -2.91 -2.40
N THR A 51 10.55 -4.14 -2.42
CA THR A 51 9.95 -5.31 -1.75
C THR A 51 11.01 -6.03 -0.94
N ASP A 52 10.59 -6.68 0.13
CA ASP A 52 11.45 -7.59 0.91
C ASP A 52 11.19 -9.03 0.45
N TRP A 53 12.07 -9.54 -0.42
CA TRP A 53 11.98 -10.92 -0.93
C TRP A 53 12.38 -11.96 0.12
N ASP A 54 13.30 -11.62 1.02
CA ASP A 54 13.91 -12.56 1.96
C ASP A 54 12.97 -12.86 3.13
N MET A 55 12.14 -11.89 3.56
CA MET A 55 11.12 -12.12 4.58
C MET A 55 10.06 -13.13 4.11
N LEU A 56 9.61 -13.05 2.85
CA LEU A 56 8.62 -13.99 2.31
C LEU A 56 9.18 -15.43 2.24
N TRP A 57 10.43 -15.58 1.76
CA TRP A 57 11.12 -16.87 1.73
C TRP A 57 11.34 -17.44 3.13
N TRP A 58 11.70 -16.59 4.10
CA TRP A 58 11.90 -16.98 5.49
C TRP A 58 10.59 -17.39 6.17
N GLU A 59 9.51 -16.62 6.01
CA GLU A 59 8.19 -16.95 6.55
C GLU A 59 7.67 -18.26 5.96
N LEU A 60 7.76 -18.43 4.64
CA LEU A 60 7.26 -19.63 3.96
C LEU A 60 8.02 -20.88 4.42
N ASN A 61 9.35 -20.82 4.55
CA ASN A 61 10.17 -21.97 4.98
C ASN A 61 10.02 -22.30 6.48
N ASN A 62 9.75 -21.31 7.33
CA ASN A 62 9.56 -21.55 8.76
C ASN A 62 8.13 -21.97 9.11
N TYR A 63 7.11 -21.57 8.34
CA TYR A 63 5.73 -22.03 8.55
C TYR A 63 5.44 -23.42 7.96
N THR A 64 6.02 -23.78 6.82
CA THR A 64 5.66 -25.03 6.11
C THR A 64 6.27 -26.30 6.70
N TRP A 65 7.30 -26.20 7.55
CA TRP A 65 8.02 -27.37 8.06
C TRP A 65 7.79 -27.71 9.53
N GLY A 66 6.80 -27.10 10.19
CA GLY A 66 6.42 -27.45 11.56
C GLY A 66 7.55 -27.31 12.59
N LYS A 67 8.61 -26.55 12.25
CA LYS A 67 9.70 -26.27 13.20
C LYS A 67 9.23 -25.13 14.11
N PRO A 68 9.18 -25.34 15.43
CA PRO A 68 8.89 -24.25 16.34
C PRO A 68 9.95 -23.17 16.14
N ARG A 69 9.50 -21.90 16.07
CA ARG A 69 10.35 -20.71 16.11
C ARG A 69 11.27 -20.85 17.33
N THR A 70 12.52 -21.28 17.12
CA THR A 70 13.52 -21.26 18.18
C THR A 70 13.92 -19.81 18.39
N GLU A 71 14.17 -19.39 19.63
CA GLU A 71 14.58 -18.01 19.97
C GLU A 71 15.86 -17.56 19.22
N GLU A 72 16.59 -18.50 18.61
CA GLU A 72 17.78 -18.30 17.80
C GLU A 72 17.49 -18.05 16.30
N SER A 73 16.22 -18.09 15.87
CA SER A 73 15.81 -17.78 14.50
C SER A 73 15.85 -16.26 14.29
N VAL A 74 17.04 -15.73 14.05
CA VAL A 74 17.22 -14.33 13.65
C VAL A 74 16.57 -14.17 12.27
N PRO A 75 15.60 -13.25 12.09
CA PRO A 75 15.11 -12.90 10.76
C PRO A 75 16.31 -12.46 9.91
N PRO A 76 16.37 -12.81 8.61
CA PRO A 76 17.36 -12.19 7.73
C PRO A 76 17.27 -10.66 7.87
N GLU A 77 18.40 -9.97 7.80
CA GLU A 77 18.40 -8.51 7.70
C GLU A 77 17.46 -8.12 6.55
N GLU A 78 16.58 -7.13 6.77
CA GLU A 78 15.61 -6.69 5.76
C GLU A 78 16.34 -6.34 4.46
N ASN A 79 16.15 -7.15 3.43
CA ASN A 79 16.84 -7.01 2.17
C ASN A 79 15.86 -6.44 1.14
N TRP A 80 15.80 -5.11 1.14
CA TRP A 80 14.90 -4.37 0.25
C TRP A 80 15.48 -4.29 -1.15
N GLU A 81 14.75 -4.85 -2.12
CA GLU A 81 15.12 -4.79 -3.53
C GLU A 81 14.17 -3.90 -4.32
N VAL A 82 14.73 -3.12 -5.24
CA VAL A 82 13.94 -2.29 -6.16
C VAL A 82 13.15 -3.14 -7.12
N VAL A 83 11.84 -2.97 -7.12
CA VAL A 83 10.90 -3.63 -8.01
C VAL A 83 10.80 -2.84 -9.31
N LYS A 84 11.37 -3.37 -10.40
CA LYS A 84 11.44 -2.69 -11.70
C LYS A 84 10.15 -2.88 -12.51
N ILE A 85 9.12 -2.11 -12.17
CA ILE A 85 7.85 -2.08 -12.93
C ILE A 85 7.68 -0.77 -13.69
N THR A 86 6.96 -0.84 -14.81
CA THR A 86 6.47 0.32 -15.57
C THR A 86 4.97 0.17 -15.75
N ASP A 87 4.22 0.48 -14.70
CA ASP A 87 2.76 0.37 -14.66
C ASP A 87 2.20 1.25 -13.52
N SER A 88 0.89 1.22 -13.33
CA SER A 88 0.19 1.83 -12.21
C SER A 88 -0.13 0.83 -11.11
N ILE A 89 0.05 1.25 -9.87
CA ILE A 89 -0.35 0.50 -8.67
C ILE A 89 -1.54 1.22 -8.03
N HIS A 90 -2.64 0.48 -7.88
CA HIS A 90 -3.82 0.91 -7.14
C HIS A 90 -3.73 0.40 -5.72
N PHE A 91 -3.88 1.29 -4.74
CA PHE A 91 -3.84 0.89 -3.34
C PHE A 91 -4.80 1.71 -2.49
N TYR A 92 -5.25 1.12 -1.40
CA TYR A 92 -6.29 1.71 -0.57
C TYR A 92 -6.14 1.35 0.90
N THR A 93 -6.84 2.09 1.75
CA THR A 93 -6.93 1.78 3.18
C THR A 93 -8.28 2.24 3.75
N HIS A 94 -8.61 1.72 4.93
CA HIS A 94 -9.70 2.16 5.76
C HIS A 94 -9.15 2.67 7.09
N THR A 95 -9.63 3.81 7.59
CA THR A 95 -9.31 4.25 8.96
C THR A 95 -9.90 3.28 10.00
N GLU A 96 -9.36 3.25 11.23
CA GLU A 96 -9.70 2.33 12.34
C GLU A 96 -11.19 2.01 12.58
N ASN A 97 -12.13 2.87 12.16
CA ASN A 97 -13.57 2.65 12.29
C ASN A 97 -14.28 2.21 10.99
N ASN A 98 -13.54 1.87 9.93
CA ASN A 98 -14.04 1.58 8.58
C ASN A 98 -14.97 2.66 7.99
N ARG A 99 -14.97 3.88 8.56
CA ARG A 99 -15.86 4.97 8.15
C ARG A 99 -15.39 5.70 6.91
N ASP A 100 -14.09 5.73 6.69
CA ASP A 100 -13.48 6.47 5.60
C ASP A 100 -12.59 5.54 4.81
N PHE A 101 -12.86 5.54 3.51
CA PHE A 101 -12.10 4.81 2.51
C PHE A 101 -11.22 5.80 1.77
N PHE A 102 -9.94 5.46 1.65
CA PHE A 102 -8.97 6.24 0.90
C PHE A 102 -8.37 5.35 -0.17
N GLU A 103 -8.45 5.79 -1.41
CA GLU A 103 -7.93 5.06 -2.56
C GLU A 103 -6.99 5.95 -3.36
N PHE A 104 -5.92 5.34 -3.85
CA PHE A 104 -4.85 6.01 -4.56
C PHE A 104 -4.43 5.18 -5.77
N VAL A 105 -3.89 5.88 -6.76
CA VAL A 105 -3.17 5.29 -7.88
C VAL A 105 -1.81 5.98 -8.00
N ALA A 106 -0.75 5.20 -8.03
CA ALA A 106 0.62 5.66 -8.26
C ALA A 106 1.14 5.07 -9.57
N PHE A 107 1.75 5.90 -10.42
CA PHE A 107 2.32 5.48 -11.70
C PHE A 107 3.83 5.37 -11.57
N PHE A 108 4.38 4.28 -12.07
CA PHE A 108 5.80 3.95 -11.99
C PHE A 108 6.42 3.81 -13.37
N GLU A 109 7.70 4.17 -13.46
CA GLU A 109 8.58 3.85 -14.58
C GLU A 109 9.88 3.27 -14.04
N LEU A 110 10.19 2.03 -14.41
CA LEU A 110 11.34 1.27 -13.94
C LEU A 110 11.49 1.26 -12.41
N GLY A 111 10.38 1.17 -11.69
CA GLY A 111 10.32 1.17 -10.23
C GLY A 111 10.33 2.56 -9.58
N LYS A 112 10.47 3.64 -10.35
CA LYS A 112 10.38 5.01 -9.85
C LYS A 112 8.97 5.56 -9.99
N MET A 113 8.39 6.03 -8.89
CA MET A 113 7.11 6.71 -8.89
C MET A 113 7.23 8.07 -9.58
N LEU A 114 6.43 8.27 -10.62
CA LEU A 114 6.34 9.53 -11.37
C LEU A 114 5.28 10.45 -10.78
N ILE A 115 4.11 9.90 -10.45
CA ILE A 115 2.97 10.65 -9.92
C ILE A 115 2.07 9.75 -9.09
N ILE A 116 1.45 10.35 -8.08
CA ILE A 116 0.41 9.73 -7.26
C ILE A 116 -0.84 10.60 -7.26
N ARG A 117 -2.02 9.96 -7.30
CA ARG A 117 -3.33 10.63 -7.28
C ARG A 117 -4.25 9.94 -6.29
N LYS A 118 -5.01 10.74 -5.54
CA LYS A 118 -6.17 10.26 -4.77
C LYS A 118 -7.32 10.01 -5.74
N LEU A 119 -7.89 8.82 -5.73
CA LEU A 119 -9.12 8.52 -6.44
C LEU A 119 -10.30 9.09 -5.61
N ILE A 120 -11.14 9.89 -6.26
CA ILE A 120 -12.30 10.47 -5.58
C ILE A 120 -13.42 9.44 -5.65
N ASP A 121 -13.99 9.14 -4.50
CA ASP A 121 -15.20 8.33 -4.40
C ASP A 121 -16.31 8.93 -5.28
N ILE A 122 -16.73 8.17 -6.29
CA ILE A 122 -17.72 8.57 -7.30
C ILE A 122 -19.06 8.94 -6.64
N ASP A 123 -19.41 8.31 -5.51
CA ASP A 123 -20.66 8.62 -4.81
C ASP A 123 -20.59 9.97 -4.09
N THR A 124 -19.41 10.36 -3.63
CA THR A 124 -19.13 11.70 -3.12
C THR A 124 -19.24 12.76 -4.23
N VAL A 125 -18.86 12.44 -5.47
CA VAL A 125 -19.02 13.34 -6.63
C VAL A 125 -20.49 13.46 -7.05
N LYS A 126 -21.22 12.34 -7.16
CA LYS A 126 -22.64 12.32 -7.53
C LYS A 126 -23.53 13.10 -6.56
N SER A 127 -23.27 12.99 -5.26
CA SER A 127 -24.04 13.70 -4.23
C SER A 127 -23.84 15.22 -4.27
N LYS A 128 -22.63 15.69 -4.61
CA LYS A 128 -22.34 17.13 -4.81
C LYS A 128 -22.99 17.68 -6.08
N ILE A 129 -23.04 16.90 -7.17
CA ILE A 129 -23.70 17.30 -8.41
C ILE A 129 -25.21 17.43 -8.22
N LYS A 130 -25.86 16.48 -7.53
CA LYS A 130 -27.31 16.55 -7.22
C LYS A 130 -27.70 17.75 -6.35
N ARG A 131 -26.82 18.25 -5.48
CA ARG A 131 -27.09 19.44 -4.65
C ARG A 131 -27.00 20.75 -5.43
N LYS A 132 -26.16 20.81 -6.47
CA LYS A 132 -26.03 22.01 -7.32
C LYS A 132 -27.15 22.17 -8.36
N SER A 133 -27.89 21.12 -8.70
CA SER A 133 -29.01 21.20 -9.66
C SER A 133 -30.37 21.57 -9.03
N LYS A 134 -30.38 21.90 -7.72
CA LYS A 134 -31.60 22.26 -6.96
C LYS A 134 -31.60 23.73 -6.50
N THR A 135 -30.77 24.56 -7.10
CA THR A 135 -30.73 26.02 -6.87
C THR A 135 -30.97 26.71 -8.20
#